data_AF-A0A8T9SXK3-F1
#
_entry.id   AF-A0A8T9SXK3-F1
#
_cell.length_a   1.000
_cell.length_b   1.000
_cell.length_c   1.000
_cell.angle_alpha   90.00
_cell.angle_beta   90.00
_cell.angle_gamma   90.00
#
_symmetry.space_group_name_H-M   'P 1'
#
loop_
_entity.id
_entity.type
_entity.pdbx_description
1 polymer ?
#
loop_
_entity_poly.entity_id
_entity_poly.type
_entity_poly.pdbx_seq_one_letter_code
_entity_poly.pdbx_strand_id
1 'polypeptide(L)'
;MTSFHLSERDLQAAAESSALLAAPQAAHLRDCRQCQNQVATYQHLFAAAARLPQPAFAFDLTASVLAQLPKTKPAFPWVLCLVALPVVGVVGAFLALFGGTLVQAFQELPTLLGGGLVIVTGFLVAGQCVELLARHRRQMRLLSFS
;
A
#
# COMPACT_ATOMS: atom_id res chain seq x y z
N MET A 1 -41.01 8.52 -54.21
CA MET A 1 -40.13 7.41 -53.81
C MET A 1 -39.61 7.72 -52.42
N THR A 2 -39.98 6.90 -51.43
CA THR A 2 -39.71 7.09 -50.01
C THR A 2 -38.24 6.79 -49.71
N SER A 3 -37.39 7.82 -49.71
CA SER A 3 -36.00 7.72 -49.29
C SER A 3 -35.94 7.44 -47.79
N PHE A 4 -35.60 6.20 -47.42
CA PHE A 4 -35.28 5.86 -46.04
C PHE A 4 -33.98 6.59 -45.66
N HIS A 5 -34.08 7.59 -44.79
CA HIS A 5 -32.94 8.27 -44.18
C HIS A 5 -32.45 7.47 -42.97
N LEU A 6 -31.22 7.76 -42.53
CA LEU A 6 -30.68 7.19 -41.30
C LEU A 6 -31.54 7.57 -40.10
N SER A 7 -31.59 6.68 -39.11
CA SER A 7 -32.29 6.99 -37.85
C SER A 7 -31.54 8.07 -37.08
N GLU A 8 -32.25 8.81 -36.22
CA GLU A 8 -31.64 9.85 -35.40
C GLU A 8 -30.47 9.33 -34.56
N ARG A 9 -30.61 8.11 -34.04
CA ARG A 9 -29.56 7.44 -33.27
C ARG A 9 -28.32 7.18 -34.13
N ASP A 10 -28.49 6.74 -35.37
CA ASP A 10 -27.36 6.48 -36.28
C ASP A 10 -26.67 7.80 -36.67
N LEU A 11 -27.43 8.88 -36.85
CA LEU A 11 -26.89 10.22 -37.14
C LEU A 11 -26.09 10.79 -35.95
N GLN A 12 -26.57 10.61 -34.72
CA GLN A 12 -25.83 11.01 -33.52
C GLN A 12 -24.56 10.18 -33.32
N ALA A 13 -24.64 8.87 -33.50
CA ALA A 13 -23.48 7.99 -33.46
C ALA A 13 -22.45 8.37 -34.54
N ALA A 14 -22.91 8.72 -35.75
CA ALA A 14 -22.06 9.24 -36.83
C ALA A 14 -21.35 10.55 -36.48
N ALA A 15 -22.05 11.44 -35.77
CA ALA A 15 -21.50 12.72 -35.33
C ALA A 15 -20.44 12.56 -34.23
N GLU A 16 -20.59 11.55 -33.36
CA GLU A 16 -19.59 11.20 -32.35
C GLU A 16 -18.37 10.48 -32.97
N SER A 17 -18.62 9.46 -33.80
CA SER A 17 -17.58 8.77 -34.56
C SER A 17 -18.17 7.99 -35.73
N SER A 18 -17.68 8.27 -36.94
CA SER A 18 -18.09 7.54 -38.16
C SER A 18 -17.73 6.04 -38.13
N ALA A 19 -16.82 5.61 -37.24
CA ALA A 19 -16.45 4.21 -37.05
C ALA A 19 -17.54 3.37 -36.35
N LEU A 20 -18.52 4.02 -35.71
CA LEU A 20 -19.61 3.35 -34.98
C LEU A 20 -20.75 2.88 -35.89
N LEU A 21 -20.79 3.31 -37.15
CA LEU A 21 -21.83 2.88 -38.09
C LEU A 21 -21.50 1.55 -38.77
N ALA A 22 -22.56 0.80 -39.10
CA ALA A 22 -22.44 -0.33 -39.99
C ALA A 22 -22.07 0.13 -41.41
N ALA A 23 -21.33 -0.72 -42.15
CA ALA A 23 -20.91 -0.45 -43.53
C ALA A 23 -22.02 0.07 -44.49
N PRO A 24 -23.27 -0.46 -44.51
CA PRO A 24 -24.30 0.07 -45.39
C PRO A 24 -24.80 1.47 -45.00
N GLN A 25 -24.80 1.79 -43.71
CA GLN A 25 -25.18 3.11 -43.20
C GLN A 25 -24.11 4.16 -43.53
N ALA A 26 -22.83 3.79 -43.40
CA ALA A 26 -21.71 4.63 -43.79
C ALA A 26 -21.68 4.90 -45.31
N ALA A 27 -22.08 3.92 -46.13
CA ALA A 27 -22.28 4.15 -47.57
C ALA A 27 -23.41 5.16 -47.83
N HIS A 28 -24.58 4.96 -47.21
CA HIS A 28 -25.70 5.90 -47.34
C HIS A 28 -25.33 7.33 -46.92
N LEU A 29 -24.58 7.48 -45.83
CA LEU A 29 -24.15 8.79 -45.34
C LEU A 29 -23.27 9.53 -46.37
N ARG A 30 -22.44 8.82 -47.16
CA ARG A 30 -21.61 9.43 -48.21
C ARG A 30 -22.42 9.92 -49.41
N ASP A 31 -23.56 9.31 -49.67
CA ASP A 31 -24.37 9.60 -50.86
C ASP A 31 -25.60 10.49 -50.55
N CYS A 32 -25.99 10.63 -49.28
CA CYS A 32 -27.15 11.41 -48.86
C CYS A 32 -26.77 12.76 -48.23
N ARG A 33 -26.92 13.85 -48.99
CA ARG A 33 -26.65 15.23 -48.49
C ARG A 33 -27.49 15.62 -47.27
N GLN A 34 -28.72 15.14 -47.17
CA GLN A 34 -29.59 15.46 -46.03
C GLN A 34 -29.04 14.87 -44.73
N CYS A 35 -28.60 13.61 -44.76
CA CYS A 35 -27.98 12.96 -43.61
C CYS A 35 -26.63 13.63 -43.26
N GLN A 36 -25.83 14.03 -44.26
CA GLN A 36 -24.58 14.76 -44.04
C GLN A 36 -24.80 16.08 -43.31
N ASN A 37 -25.80 16.86 -43.74
CA ASN A 37 -26.13 18.14 -43.11
C ASN A 37 -26.60 17.96 -41.66
N GLN A 38 -27.38 16.90 -41.39
CA GLN A 38 -27.81 16.59 -40.02
C GLN A 38 -26.64 16.16 -39.13
N VAL A 39 -25.73 15.32 -39.63
CA VAL A 39 -24.50 14.95 -38.89
C VAL A 39 -23.64 16.18 -38.60
N ALA A 40 -23.45 17.07 -39.58
CA ALA A 40 -22.72 18.33 -39.37
C ALA A 40 -23.36 19.21 -38.29
N THR A 41 -24.70 19.25 -38.25
CA THR A 41 -25.45 19.99 -37.22
C THR A 41 -25.19 19.40 -35.83
N TYR A 42 -25.21 18.07 -35.69
CA TYR A 42 -24.86 17.40 -34.44
C TYR A 42 -23.41 17.62 -34.02
N GLN A 43 -22.47 17.57 -34.95
CA GLN A 43 -21.07 17.86 -34.68
C GLN A 43 -20.88 19.29 -34.14
N HIS A 44 -21.61 20.26 -34.70
CA HIS A 44 -21.62 21.62 -34.16
C HIS A 44 -22.19 21.69 -32.74
N LEU A 45 -23.27 20.97 -32.46
CA LEU A 45 -23.85 20.90 -31.12
C LEU A 45 -22.88 20.28 -30.11
N PHE A 46 -22.22 19.17 -30.46
CA PHE A 46 -21.21 18.53 -29.59
C PHE A 46 -19.99 19.41 -29.38
N ALA A 47 -19.51 20.10 -30.42
CA ALA A 47 -18.42 21.06 -30.30
C ALA A 47 -18.79 22.26 -29.40
N ALA A 48 -20.04 22.73 -29.47
CA ALA A 48 -20.54 23.77 -28.58
C ALA A 48 -20.66 23.26 -27.13
N ALA A 49 -21.17 22.04 -26.95
CA ALA A 49 -21.30 21.41 -25.63
C ALA A 49 -19.94 21.15 -24.98
N ALA A 50 -18.93 20.77 -25.76
CA ALA A 50 -17.55 20.57 -25.27
C ALA A 50 -16.88 21.86 -24.78
N ARG A 51 -17.38 23.03 -25.20
CA ARG A 51 -16.90 24.35 -24.72
C ARG A 51 -17.60 24.81 -23.45
N LEU A 52 -18.66 24.14 -23.01
CA LEU A 52 -19.29 24.44 -21.73
C LEU A 52 -18.29 24.18 -20.61
N PRO A 53 -18.32 24.98 -19.52
CA PRO A 53 -17.48 24.73 -18.37
C PRO A 53 -17.76 23.32 -17.85
N GLN A 54 -16.69 22.57 -17.54
CA GLN A 54 -16.85 21.25 -16.96
C GLN A 54 -17.70 21.36 -15.68
N PRO A 55 -18.70 20.50 -15.50
CA PRO A 55 -19.52 20.53 -14.30
C PRO A 55 -18.63 20.24 -13.09
N ALA A 56 -18.47 21.24 -12.22
CA ALA A 56 -17.85 21.05 -10.93
C ALA A 56 -18.89 20.41 -10.00
N PHE A 57 -18.77 19.11 -9.75
CA PHE A 57 -19.60 18.45 -8.76
C PHE A 57 -19.18 18.92 -7.36
N ALA A 58 -20.16 19.27 -6.52
CA ALA A 58 -19.92 19.66 -5.13
C ALA A 58 -19.46 18.48 -4.24
N PHE A 59 -19.35 17.28 -4.82
CA PHE A 59 -18.98 16.04 -4.16
C PHE A 59 -17.96 15.28 -5.01
N ASP A 60 -17.18 14.42 -4.35
CA ASP A 60 -16.20 13.56 -5.01
C ASP A 60 -16.91 12.45 -5.82
N LEU A 61 -17.11 12.74 -7.10
CA LEU A 61 -17.75 11.82 -8.03
C LEU A 61 -16.91 10.56 -8.22
N THR A 62 -15.58 10.69 -8.19
CA THR A 62 -14.65 9.57 -8.36
C THR A 62 -14.79 8.59 -7.20
N ALA A 63 -14.78 9.07 -5.96
CA ALA A 63 -15.01 8.23 -4.79
C ALA A 63 -16.40 7.55 -4.83
N SER A 64 -17.43 8.30 -5.24
CA SER A 64 -18.81 7.81 -5.30
C SER A 64 -19.00 6.71 -6.35
N VAL A 65 -18.36 6.85 -7.51
CA VAL A 65 -18.38 5.83 -8.57
C VAL A 65 -17.54 4.63 -8.16
N LEU A 66 -16.32 4.84 -7.63
CA LEU A 66 -15.44 3.75 -7.19
C LEU A 66 -16.09 2.87 -6.11
N ALA A 67 -16.89 3.46 -5.22
CA ALA A 67 -17.64 2.72 -4.22
C ALA A 67 -18.72 1.80 -4.82
N GLN A 68 -19.21 2.11 -6.02
CA GLN A 68 -20.23 1.32 -6.72
C GLN A 68 -19.65 0.24 -7.63
N LEU A 69 -18.33 0.23 -7.88
CA LEU A 69 -17.73 -0.86 -8.65
C LEU A 69 -17.85 -2.18 -7.88
N PRO A 70 -18.22 -3.29 -8.56
CA PRO A 70 -18.24 -4.59 -7.93
C PRO A 70 -16.84 -4.92 -7.41
N LYS A 71 -16.72 -5.05 -6.09
CA LYS A 71 -15.46 -5.43 -5.46
C LYS A 71 -14.99 -6.73 -6.08
N THR A 72 -13.79 -6.73 -6.64
CA THR A 72 -13.10 -7.93 -7.12
C THR A 72 -13.03 -8.92 -5.96
N LYS A 73 -13.88 -9.95 -6.02
CA LYS A 73 -13.76 -11.10 -5.11
C LYS A 73 -12.41 -11.75 -5.41
N PRO A 74 -11.59 -12.05 -4.39
CA PRO A 74 -10.36 -12.79 -4.62
C PRO A 74 -10.74 -14.12 -5.25
N ALA A 75 -10.25 -14.36 -6.47
CA ALA A 75 -10.65 -15.52 -7.28
C ALA A 75 -10.32 -16.84 -6.59
N PHE A 76 -9.30 -16.86 -5.73
CA PHE A 76 -8.79 -18.09 -5.11
C PHE A 76 -8.26 -17.84 -3.69
N PRO A 77 -9.12 -17.89 -2.65
CA PRO A 77 -8.69 -17.72 -1.26
C PRO A 77 -7.73 -18.82 -0.78
N TRP A 78 -7.68 -19.96 -1.47
CA TRP A 78 -6.78 -21.08 -1.17
C TRP A 78 -5.31 -20.80 -1.53
N VAL A 79 -5.02 -19.82 -2.40
CA VAL A 79 -3.64 -19.43 -2.74
C VAL A 79 -2.92 -18.87 -1.52
N LEU A 80 -3.64 -18.16 -0.65
CA LEU A 80 -3.11 -17.68 0.63
C LEU A 80 -2.72 -18.85 1.54
N CYS A 81 -3.54 -19.90 1.59
CA CYS A 81 -3.19 -21.11 2.34
C CYS A 81 -1.98 -21.83 1.73
N LEU A 82 -1.90 -21.91 0.40
CA LEU A 82 -0.78 -22.56 -0.30
C LEU A 82 0.55 -21.85 -0.04
N VAL A 83 0.54 -20.51 0.09
CA VAL A 83 1.73 -19.73 0.41
C VAL A 83 2.03 -19.72 1.92
N ALA A 84 1.01 -19.68 2.78
CA ALA A 84 1.20 -19.63 4.23
C ALA A 84 1.71 -20.96 4.81
N LEU A 85 1.26 -22.11 4.28
CA LEU A 85 1.63 -23.43 4.75
C LEU A 85 3.16 -23.71 4.74
N PRO A 86 3.90 -23.45 3.65
CA PRO A 86 5.35 -23.67 3.63
C PRO A 86 6.08 -22.70 4.57
N VAL A 87 5.63 -21.46 4.70
CA VAL A 87 6.25 -20.48 5.62
C VAL A 87 6.11 -20.94 7.06
N VAL A 88 4.90 -21.33 7.47
CA VAL A 88 4.65 -21.88 8.81
C VAL A 88 5.41 -23.19 9.02
N GLY A 89 5.48 -24.05 7.99
CA GLY A 89 6.24 -25.29 8.02
C GLY A 89 7.74 -25.06 8.23
N VAL A 90 8.35 -24.12 7.53
CA VAL A 90 9.78 -23.78 7.67
C VAL A 90 10.07 -23.19 9.05
N VAL A 91 9.25 -22.26 9.52
CA VAL A 91 9.42 -21.66 10.86
C VAL A 91 9.22 -22.72 11.95
N GLY A 92 8.22 -23.58 11.81
CA GLY A 92 7.96 -24.68 12.73
C GLY A 92 9.10 -25.71 12.76
N ALA A 93 9.63 -26.09 11.60
CA ALA A 93 10.77 -27.00 11.49
C ALA A 93 12.04 -26.40 12.10
N PHE A 94 12.30 -25.11 11.86
CA PHE A 94 13.41 -24.39 12.45
C PHE A 94 13.31 -24.37 13.99
N LEU A 95 12.14 -24.05 14.53
CA LEU A 95 11.90 -24.07 15.98
C LEU A 95 11.97 -25.49 16.57
N ALA A 96 11.53 -26.51 15.86
CA ALA A 96 11.62 -27.90 16.34
C ALA A 96 13.08 -28.40 16.39
N LEU A 97 13.89 -28.05 15.39
CA LEU A 97 15.28 -28.49 15.30
C LEU A 97 16.23 -27.66 16.18
N PHE A 98 16.01 -26.35 16.26
CA PHE A 98 16.93 -25.41 16.91
C PHE A 98 16.34 -24.74 18.15
N GLY A 99 15.09 -25.02 18.51
CA GLY A 99 14.45 -24.40 19.68
C GLY A 99 15.15 -24.75 20.99
N GLY A 100 15.58 -26.01 21.15
CA GLY A 100 16.32 -26.43 22.34
C GLY A 100 17.66 -25.71 22.50
N THR A 101 18.41 -25.55 21.40
CA THR A 101 19.70 -24.84 21.41
C THR A 101 19.53 -23.34 21.57
N LEU A 102 18.46 -22.74 21.02
CA LEU A 102 18.09 -21.35 21.26
C LEU A 102 17.76 -21.09 22.73
N VAL A 103 16.92 -21.92 23.34
CA VAL A 103 16.55 -21.79 24.76
C VAL A 103 17.79 -21.90 25.64
N GLN A 104 18.67 -22.87 25.34
CA GLN A 104 19.92 -23.02 26.08
C GLN A 104 20.86 -21.82 25.89
N ALA A 105 21.02 -21.31 24.67
CA ALA A 105 21.80 -20.11 24.40
C ALA A 105 21.27 -18.87 25.12
N PHE A 106 19.93 -18.72 25.22
CA PHE A 106 19.29 -17.64 25.96
C PHE A 106 19.41 -17.78 27.48
N GLN A 107 19.62 -18.99 28.02
CA GLN A 107 19.85 -19.21 29.45
C GLN A 107 21.32 -19.01 29.85
N GLU A 108 22.26 -19.30 28.95
CA GLU A 108 23.69 -19.08 29.19
C GLU A 108 24.08 -17.59 29.07
N LEU A 109 23.37 -16.81 28.24
CA LEU A 109 23.60 -15.37 28.06
C LEU A 109 23.48 -14.53 29.35
N PRO A 110 22.39 -14.61 30.14
CA PRO A 110 22.25 -13.85 31.38
C PRO A 110 23.20 -14.37 32.46
N THR A 111 23.60 -15.64 32.43
CA THR A 111 24.57 -16.20 33.37
C THR A 111 25.96 -15.62 33.13
N LEU A 112 26.38 -15.51 31.87
CA LEU A 112 27.66 -14.93 31.49
C LEU A 112 27.71 -13.41 31.70
N LEU A 113 26.67 -12.70 31.26
CA LEU A 113 26.54 -11.24 31.47
C LEU A 113 26.35 -10.88 32.94
N GLY A 114 25.53 -11.65 33.66
CA GLY A 114 25.30 -11.47 35.10
C GLY A 114 26.56 -11.73 35.92
N GLY A 115 27.30 -12.81 35.61
CA GLY A 115 28.60 -13.09 36.23
C GLY A 115 29.60 -11.96 36.00
N GLY A 116 29.71 -11.47 34.77
CA GLY A 116 30.54 -10.30 34.45
C GLY A 116 30.16 -9.05 35.23
N LEU A 117 28.86 -8.77 35.36
CA LEU A 117 28.36 -7.61 36.10
C LEU A 117 28.69 -7.71 37.61
N VAL A 118 28.53 -8.90 38.20
CA VAL A 118 28.88 -9.14 39.61
C VAL A 118 30.37 -8.93 39.84
N ILE A 119 31.22 -9.39 38.93
CA ILE A 119 32.68 -9.19 39.02
C ILE A 119 33.02 -7.70 38.98
N VAL A 120 32.51 -6.97 37.98
CA VAL A 120 32.77 -5.52 37.84
C VAL A 120 32.28 -4.74 39.06
N THR A 121 31.08 -5.06 39.53
CA THR A 121 30.50 -4.42 40.72
C THR A 121 31.32 -4.73 41.97
N GLY A 122 31.78 -5.98 42.13
CA GLY A 122 32.65 -6.40 43.22
C GLY A 122 33.98 -5.63 43.24
N PHE A 123 34.61 -5.44 42.08
CA PHE A 123 35.84 -4.64 41.96
C PHE A 123 35.62 -3.17 42.32
N LEU A 124 34.52 -2.57 41.87
CA LEU A 124 34.18 -1.19 42.21
C LEU A 124 33.97 -1.00 43.71
N VAL A 125 33.20 -1.89 44.34
CA VAL A 125 32.95 -1.85 45.79
C VAL A 125 34.24 -2.06 46.58
N ALA A 126 35.07 -3.04 46.17
CA ALA A 126 36.36 -3.26 46.80
C ALA A 126 37.27 -2.03 46.70
N GLY A 127 37.32 -1.38 45.53
CA GLY A 127 38.05 -0.13 45.33
C GLY A 127 37.57 0.98 46.26
N GLN A 128 36.24 1.19 46.36
CA GLN A 128 35.67 2.18 47.26
C GLN A 128 35.96 1.88 48.74
N CYS A 129 35.90 0.62 49.16
CA CYS A 129 36.26 0.20 50.51
C CYS A 129 37.74 0.50 50.84
N VAL A 130 38.66 0.23 49.90
CA VAL A 130 40.08 0.53 50.08
C VAL A 130 40.31 2.03 50.21
N GLU A 131 39.65 2.83 49.38
CA GLU A 131 39.77 4.29 49.43
C GLU A 131 39.23 4.87 50.74
N LEU A 132 38.07 4.38 51.22
CA LEU A 132 37.51 4.75 52.51
C LEU A 132 38.45 4.39 53.67
N LEU A 133 39.02 3.18 53.66
CA LEU A 133 39.99 2.76 54.67
C LEU A 133 41.26 3.61 54.63
N ALA A 134 41.77 3.93 53.44
CA ALA A 134 42.93 4.79 53.27
C ALA A 134 42.65 6.21 53.79
N ARG A 135 41.46 6.75 53.51
CA ARG A 135 41.04 8.08 53.99
C ARG A 135 40.89 8.10 55.52
N HIS A 136 40.29 7.07 56.10
CA HIS A 136 40.15 6.96 57.55
C HIS A 136 41.52 6.85 58.24
N ARG A 137 42.44 6.03 57.70
CA ARG A 137 43.82 5.95 58.21
C ARG A 137 44.56 7.27 58.13
N ARG A 138 44.36 8.07 57.07
CA ARG A 138 44.93 9.42 56.94
C ARG A 138 44.39 10.36 58.02
N GLN A 139 43.08 10.35 58.28
CA GLN A 139 42.47 11.17 59.33
C GLN A 139 42.97 10.80 60.73
N MET A 140 43.11 9.51 61.04
CA MET A 140 43.65 9.07 62.33
C MET A 140 45.10 9.50 62.54
N ARG A 141 45.93 9.50 61.49
CA ARG A 141 47.30 10.02 61.58
C ARG A 141 47.35 11.51 61.87
N LEU A 142 46.43 12.31 61.32
CA LEU A 142 46.39 13.75 61.59
C LEU A 142 46.01 14.07 63.04
N LEU A 143 45.17 13.25 63.67
CA LEU A 143 44.77 13.41 65.07
C LEU A 143 45.83 12.92 66.06
N SER A 144 46.75 12.03 65.67
CA SER A 144 47.83 11.55 66.55
C SER A 144 49.02 12.50 66.65
N PHE A 145 49.05 13.60 65.88
CA PHE A 145 50.13 14.60 65.88
C PHE A 145 49.70 15.97 66.44
N SER A 146 48.54 16.05 67.09
CA SER A 146 48.10 17.19 67.93
C SER A 146 48.09 16.80 69.40
#